data_AF-A0A357XTZ8-F1
#
_entry.id   AF-A0A357XTZ8-F1
#
_cell.length_a   1.000
_cell.length_b   1.000
_cell.length_c   1.000
_cell.angle_alpha   90.00
_cell.angle_beta   90.00
_cell.angle_gamma   90.00
#
_symmetry.space_group_name_H-M   'P 1'
#
loop_
_entity.id
_entity.type
_entity.pdbx_description
1 polymer ?
#
loop_
_entity_poly.entity_id
_entity_poly.type
_entity_poly.pdbx_seq_one_letter_code
_entity_poly.pdbx_strand_id
1 'polypeptide(L)'
;MIHRRIHETIHDHSHMFHPQHYPQHFLRRPLRRKTQRSLRLAVMVAVFATLPFHSGCQWLNPGRKTVLPSMFSTTPTLDQLTSAIYRNSTAMRSLSDHEATLRIPDVMIPLKASILLERPRRVRIRGEASAVTGKEIDLGSNDDHFWIWAKRIPERHVYYCRHDQFVNCPVRQMVPIDPAWILEAMGMIDFQADETHNGPFPVEGDKLMFETLRPTPAGTVRKRTTVDPKSGCILRQEMYSPNGTLAAVAVSSNHEYDSVSGILYARHVEVQCQGASGSISIDLKRPKFNLPISSNEFTKPSFPGYTEIDICSPQFINMLGTVPPTASVTYQPPAASPYQTPHQPSGSNPTADTYARQNAYQRQTAIPYQGTNGNTPAPIMGASTQLTVR
;
A
#
# COMPACT_ATOMS: atom_id res chain seq x y z
N MET A 1 -36.89 49.29 -27.78
CA MET A 1 -36.90 49.44 -29.26
C MET A 1 -35.97 48.34 -29.82
N ILE A 2 -36.38 47.44 -30.74
CA ILE A 2 -36.91 47.62 -32.12
C ILE A 2 -35.77 48.01 -33.09
N HIS A 3 -35.50 47.41 -34.26
CA HIS A 3 -36.05 46.27 -35.07
C HIS A 3 -35.09 45.04 -35.06
N ARG A 4 -35.29 43.81 -35.59
CA ARG A 4 -36.33 42.94 -36.22
C ARG A 4 -36.92 43.19 -37.64
N ARG A 5 -36.87 42.13 -38.49
CA ARG A 5 -37.28 41.94 -39.93
C ARG A 5 -36.07 42.05 -40.89
N ILE A 6 -36.03 41.44 -42.10
CA ILE A 6 -37.03 41.07 -43.16
C ILE A 6 -36.58 39.71 -43.81
N HIS A 7 -37.32 38.82 -44.49
CA HIS A 7 -38.70 38.23 -44.50
C HIS A 7 -38.56 36.89 -45.33
N GLU A 8 -39.06 35.72 -44.90
CA GLU A 8 -40.35 35.05 -45.26
C GLU A 8 -40.61 34.65 -46.74
N THR A 9 -41.15 33.43 -46.96
CA THR A 9 -42.10 32.94 -48.02
C THR A 9 -42.30 31.41 -47.78
N ILE A 10 -43.43 30.78 -47.38
CA ILE A 10 -44.86 30.74 -47.84
C ILE A 10 -45.04 29.80 -49.06
N HIS A 11 -45.97 28.82 -49.17
CA HIS A 11 -47.07 28.27 -48.32
C HIS A 11 -46.66 27.00 -47.51
N ASP A 12 -47.42 26.27 -46.67
CA ASP A 12 -48.87 26.14 -46.29
C ASP A 12 -49.75 25.06 -47.01
N HIS A 13 -50.28 24.09 -46.22
CA HIS A 13 -51.67 23.60 -46.28
C HIS A 13 -52.04 22.76 -45.03
N SER A 14 -53.32 22.79 -44.63
CA SER A 14 -53.89 22.08 -43.46
C SER A 14 -55.05 21.16 -43.87
N HIS A 15 -55.41 20.14 -43.06
CA HIS A 15 -56.79 19.87 -42.58
C HIS A 15 -56.96 18.52 -41.81
N MET A 16 -57.66 18.59 -40.67
CA MET A 16 -58.62 17.63 -40.05
C MET A 16 -58.48 16.10 -40.27
N PHE A 17 -58.48 15.30 -39.19
CA PHE A 17 -59.72 14.68 -38.62
C PHE A 17 -59.47 13.93 -37.28
N HIS A 18 -60.56 13.49 -36.64
CA HIS A 18 -60.66 12.91 -35.28
C HIS A 18 -61.99 12.10 -35.22
N PRO A 19 -62.30 11.23 -34.23
CA PRO A 19 -61.50 10.20 -33.53
C PRO A 19 -62.24 8.80 -33.47
N GLN A 20 -61.82 7.93 -32.53
CA GLN A 20 -62.66 6.94 -31.79
C GLN A 20 -62.98 5.50 -32.29
N HIS A 21 -63.05 4.62 -31.28
CA HIS A 21 -63.78 3.34 -31.09
C HIS A 21 -63.40 2.03 -31.83
N TYR A 22 -63.30 0.96 -31.02
CA TYR A 22 -63.32 -0.47 -31.37
C TYR A 22 -64.06 -1.26 -30.27
N PRO A 23 -65.04 -2.12 -30.61
CA PRO A 23 -65.62 -3.08 -29.66
C PRO A 23 -65.45 -4.57 -30.04
N GLN A 24 -65.41 -5.39 -28.99
CA GLN A 24 -65.71 -6.83 -28.85
C GLN A 24 -66.34 -7.60 -30.05
N HIS A 25 -65.93 -8.86 -30.29
CA HIS A 25 -66.71 -10.07 -29.89
C HIS A 25 -66.20 -11.41 -30.49
N PHE A 26 -66.00 -12.41 -29.61
CA PHE A 26 -66.37 -13.85 -29.79
C PHE A 26 -65.61 -14.70 -30.87
N LEU A 27 -65.54 -16.05 -30.88
CA LEU A 27 -66.17 -17.13 -30.06
C LEU A 27 -65.37 -18.48 -30.14
N ARG A 28 -65.76 -19.44 -29.29
CA ARG A 28 -65.66 -20.93 -29.37
C ARG A 28 -64.37 -21.68 -28.97
N ARG A 29 -64.60 -22.61 -28.04
CA ARG A 29 -63.81 -23.82 -27.65
C ARG A 29 -64.26 -25.02 -28.54
N PRO A 30 -63.98 -26.32 -28.24
CA PRO A 30 -62.99 -26.95 -27.35
C PRO A 30 -62.22 -28.13 -28.00
N LEU A 31 -61.36 -28.84 -27.24
CA LEU A 31 -61.53 -30.30 -27.02
C LEU A 31 -60.63 -30.84 -25.87
N ARG A 32 -60.91 -32.07 -25.40
CA ARG A 32 -60.26 -32.75 -24.26
C ARG A 32 -59.30 -33.86 -24.73
N ARG A 33 -58.23 -34.11 -23.97
CA ARG A 33 -58.01 -35.39 -23.23
C ARG A 33 -56.82 -35.33 -22.25
N LYS A 34 -56.88 -36.17 -21.21
CA LYS A 34 -55.74 -36.58 -20.34
C LYS A 34 -54.91 -37.63 -21.12
N THR A 35 -53.65 -37.99 -20.84
CA THR A 35 -53.06 -38.50 -19.57
C THR A 35 -51.54 -38.69 -19.68
N GLN A 36 -50.81 -38.52 -18.55
CA GLN A 36 -49.58 -39.22 -18.12
C GLN A 36 -48.28 -39.20 -18.97
N ARG A 37 -47.18 -39.51 -18.25
CA ARG A 37 -45.77 -39.65 -18.67
C ARG A 37 -45.09 -38.31 -19.02
N SER A 38 -44.30 -37.64 -18.18
CA SER A 38 -43.18 -38.00 -17.25
C SER A 38 -41.80 -37.77 -17.86
N LEU A 39 -40.91 -37.16 -17.05
CA LEU A 39 -39.46 -36.98 -17.27
C LEU A 39 -39.02 -35.89 -18.27
N ARG A 40 -37.82 -35.33 -18.00
CA ARG A 40 -37.00 -34.43 -18.85
C ARG A 40 -37.45 -32.96 -19.06
N LEU A 41 -37.67 -32.20 -17.98
CA LEU A 41 -37.21 -30.80 -17.92
C LEU A 41 -37.02 -30.26 -16.49
N ALA A 42 -36.07 -30.84 -15.73
CA ALA A 42 -35.77 -30.42 -14.35
C ALA A 42 -34.26 -30.41 -14.08
N VAL A 43 -33.56 -29.37 -14.55
CA VAL A 43 -32.12 -29.11 -14.25
C VAL A 43 -31.80 -27.61 -14.12
N MET A 44 -32.35 -26.73 -14.98
CA MET A 44 -31.77 -25.40 -15.23
C MET A 44 -32.40 -24.18 -14.50
N VAL A 45 -33.15 -24.33 -13.40
CA VAL A 45 -33.78 -23.17 -12.70
C VAL A 45 -33.66 -23.22 -11.16
N ALA A 46 -32.62 -23.86 -10.60
CA ALA A 46 -32.51 -24.07 -9.15
C ALA A 46 -31.07 -24.10 -8.57
N VAL A 47 -30.17 -23.22 -9.03
CA VAL A 47 -28.80 -23.08 -8.46
C VAL A 47 -28.35 -21.60 -8.32
N PHE A 48 -29.29 -20.67 -8.17
CA PHE A 48 -29.00 -19.21 -8.15
C PHE A 48 -29.50 -18.47 -6.88
N ALA A 49 -29.72 -19.21 -5.80
CA ALA A 49 -29.91 -18.67 -4.45
C ALA A 49 -29.10 -19.51 -3.45
N THR A 50 -28.71 -18.88 -2.34
CA THR A 50 -27.94 -19.45 -1.21
C THR A 50 -26.55 -20.03 -1.55
N LEU A 51 -25.60 -19.16 -1.91
CA LEU A 51 -24.19 -19.33 -1.53
C LEU A 51 -23.70 -18.04 -0.82
N PRO A 52 -23.63 -18.03 0.53
CA PRO A 52 -23.12 -16.89 1.29
C PRO A 52 -21.59 -16.93 1.43
N PHE A 53 -20.99 -15.76 1.66
CA PHE A 53 -19.57 -15.50 1.96
C PHE A 53 -18.53 -15.99 0.92
N HIS A 54 -17.84 -15.03 0.31
CA HIS A 54 -16.56 -15.26 -0.38
C HIS A 54 -15.42 -15.51 0.63
N SER A 55 -15.52 -16.57 1.42
CA SER A 55 -14.39 -17.10 2.18
C SER A 55 -13.42 -17.74 1.19
N GLY A 56 -12.26 -17.12 0.97
CA GLY A 56 -11.28 -17.59 -0.02
C GLY A 56 -10.87 -19.06 0.23
N CYS A 57 -11.11 -19.93 -0.76
CA CYS A 57 -10.87 -21.37 -0.65
C CYS A 57 -9.37 -21.73 -0.64
N GLN A 58 -8.72 -21.46 0.49
CA GLN A 58 -7.29 -21.68 0.77
C GLN A 58 -6.90 -23.18 0.85
N TRP A 59 -7.80 -24.09 0.49
CA TRP A 59 -7.74 -25.53 0.78
C TRP A 59 -7.03 -26.38 -0.29
N LEU A 60 -6.92 -25.88 -1.52
CA LEU A 60 -6.31 -26.61 -2.66
C LEU A 60 -4.81 -26.34 -2.86
N ASN A 61 -4.19 -25.54 -1.98
CA ASN A 61 -2.74 -25.41 -1.91
C ASN A 61 -2.30 -25.73 -0.48
N PRO A 62 -1.88 -26.98 -0.17
CA PRO A 62 -1.28 -27.32 1.11
C PRO A 62 0.13 -26.72 1.19
N GLY A 63 0.17 -25.39 1.30
CA GLY A 63 1.38 -24.62 1.41
C GLY A 63 2.24 -25.16 2.55
N ARG A 64 3.53 -25.36 2.27
CA ARG A 64 4.52 -25.83 3.24
C ARG A 64 4.42 -24.96 4.48
N LYS A 65 3.89 -25.50 5.59
CA LYS A 65 3.71 -24.76 6.84
C LYS A 65 5.07 -24.44 7.43
N THR A 66 5.64 -23.30 7.05
CA THR A 66 6.89 -22.79 7.60
C THR A 66 6.70 -22.59 9.10
N VAL A 67 7.45 -23.36 9.89
CA VAL A 67 7.42 -23.24 11.35
C VAL A 67 8.18 -21.96 11.71
N LEU A 68 7.44 -20.92 12.05
CA LEU A 68 7.99 -19.64 12.46
C LEU A 68 8.64 -19.78 13.85
N PRO A 69 9.78 -19.11 14.11
CA PRO A 69 10.36 -19.09 15.44
C PRO A 69 9.41 -18.40 16.42
N SER A 70 9.21 -19.00 17.60
CA SER A 70 8.52 -18.33 18.71
C SER A 70 9.52 -17.36 19.36
N MET A 71 9.38 -16.07 19.09
CA MET A 71 10.19 -15.02 19.71
C MET A 71 9.79 -14.75 21.17
N PHE A 72 8.57 -15.13 21.56
CA PHE A 72 8.04 -14.95 22.91
C PHE A 72 7.45 -16.26 23.48
N SER A 73 7.60 -16.45 24.79
CA SER A 73 7.02 -17.56 25.57
C SER A 73 5.78 -17.15 26.37
N THR A 74 5.61 -15.85 26.62
CA THR A 74 4.47 -15.19 27.28
C THR A 74 4.02 -14.01 26.43
N THR A 75 2.88 -13.40 26.74
CA THR A 75 2.47 -12.11 26.14
C THR A 75 3.59 -11.07 26.33
N PRO A 76 4.14 -10.46 25.27
CA PRO A 76 5.23 -9.50 25.38
C PRO A 76 4.77 -8.12 25.89
N THR A 77 5.66 -7.40 26.55
CA THR A 77 5.51 -5.95 26.82
C THR A 77 5.71 -5.12 25.55
N LEU A 78 5.39 -3.82 25.60
CA LEU A 78 5.61 -2.91 24.47
C LEU A 78 7.06 -2.88 24.03
N ASP A 79 7.98 -2.66 24.98
CA ASP A 79 9.43 -2.60 24.71
C ASP A 79 9.96 -3.93 24.15
N GLN A 80 9.48 -5.07 24.64
CA GLN A 80 9.86 -6.39 24.13
C GLN A 80 9.41 -6.57 22.67
N LEU A 81 8.19 -6.12 22.35
CA LEU A 81 7.62 -6.22 21.02
C LEU A 81 8.29 -5.27 20.02
N THR A 82 8.38 -3.98 20.34
CA THR A 82 9.03 -2.98 19.47
C THR A 82 10.50 -3.32 19.26
N SER A 83 11.22 -3.77 20.29
CA SER A 83 12.61 -4.24 20.16
C SER A 83 12.74 -5.46 19.26
N ALA A 84 11.83 -6.43 19.32
CA ALA A 84 11.88 -7.61 18.45
C ALA A 84 11.64 -7.24 16.98
N ILE A 85 10.63 -6.40 16.73
CA ILE A 85 10.34 -5.84 15.40
C ILE A 85 11.55 -5.07 14.88
N TYR A 86 12.13 -4.17 15.68
CA TYR A 86 13.27 -3.33 15.30
C TYR A 86 14.53 -4.16 15.01
N ARG A 87 14.83 -5.21 15.80
CA ARG A 87 15.95 -6.13 15.52
C ARG A 87 15.79 -6.83 14.17
N ASN A 88 14.62 -7.37 13.87
CA ASN A 88 14.36 -8.00 12.57
C ASN A 88 14.43 -6.99 11.41
N SER A 89 13.85 -5.81 11.63
CA SER A 89 13.76 -4.73 10.65
C SER A 89 15.12 -4.08 10.33
N THR A 90 16.05 -4.05 11.29
CA THR A 90 17.43 -3.55 11.10
C THR A 90 18.36 -4.61 10.53
N ALA A 91 18.09 -5.90 10.77
CA ALA A 91 18.75 -6.99 10.06
C ALA A 91 18.44 -6.97 8.55
N MET A 92 17.23 -6.55 8.15
CA MET A 92 16.87 -6.34 6.75
C MET A 92 17.32 -4.93 6.25
N ARG A 93 18.49 -4.86 5.61
CA ARG A 93 19.05 -3.63 5.03
C ARG A 93 18.69 -3.46 3.54
N SER A 94 18.66 -4.57 2.80
CA SER A 94 18.13 -4.64 1.44
C SER A 94 17.31 -5.92 1.22
N LEU A 95 16.37 -5.86 0.27
CA LEU A 95 15.57 -6.97 -0.22
C LEU A 95 15.51 -6.88 -1.76
N SER A 96 15.85 -7.96 -2.46
CA SER A 96 15.66 -8.07 -3.90
C SER A 96 14.93 -9.36 -4.30
N ASP A 97 13.93 -9.25 -5.17
CA ASP A 97 13.27 -10.38 -5.84
C ASP A 97 12.99 -10.00 -7.30
N HIS A 98 13.39 -10.85 -8.24
CA HIS A 98 13.21 -10.67 -9.69
C HIS A 98 12.23 -11.68 -10.30
N GLU A 99 11.67 -12.57 -9.47
CA GLU A 99 10.67 -13.59 -9.82
C GLU A 99 9.32 -13.33 -9.12
N ALA A 100 9.20 -12.22 -8.39
CA ALA A 100 7.99 -11.79 -7.69
C ALA A 100 6.76 -11.73 -8.61
N THR A 101 5.56 -11.78 -8.00
CA THR A 101 4.29 -11.56 -8.71
C THR A 101 3.58 -10.34 -8.13
N LEU A 102 3.09 -9.46 -9.00
CA LEU A 102 2.38 -8.24 -8.64
C LEU A 102 0.96 -8.29 -9.22
N ARG A 103 -0.06 -8.10 -8.38
CA ARG A 103 -1.43 -7.81 -8.82
C ARG A 103 -1.73 -6.35 -8.53
N ILE A 104 -2.39 -5.69 -9.47
CA ILE A 104 -2.86 -4.30 -9.35
C ILE A 104 -4.33 -4.25 -9.83
N PRO A 105 -5.10 -3.21 -9.46
CA PRO A 105 -6.44 -3.03 -9.99
C PRO A 105 -6.45 -2.98 -11.53
N ASP A 106 -7.60 -3.31 -12.12
CA ASP A 106 -7.85 -3.21 -13.57
C ASP A 106 -6.93 -4.06 -14.48
N VAL A 107 -6.17 -5.00 -13.90
CA VAL A 107 -5.35 -6.00 -14.61
C VAL A 107 -5.72 -7.42 -14.17
N MET A 108 -6.40 -8.17 -15.05
CA MET A 108 -6.91 -9.51 -14.74
C MET A 108 -5.83 -10.60 -14.56
N ILE A 109 -4.64 -10.41 -15.12
CA ILE A 109 -3.54 -11.39 -15.10
C ILE A 109 -2.44 -10.88 -14.16
N PRO A 110 -1.99 -11.66 -13.17
CA PRO A 110 -0.89 -11.27 -12.29
C PRO A 110 0.39 -10.99 -13.10
N LEU A 111 0.99 -9.82 -12.87
CA LEU A 111 2.22 -9.39 -13.53
C LEU A 111 3.42 -10.14 -12.95
N LYS A 112 4.40 -10.48 -13.79
CA LYS A 112 5.75 -10.80 -13.32
C LYS A 112 6.38 -9.49 -12.82
N ALA A 113 7.14 -9.55 -11.73
CA ALA A 113 7.61 -8.35 -11.07
C ALA A 113 9.07 -8.43 -10.59
N SER A 114 9.70 -7.25 -10.52
CA SER A 114 10.96 -7.02 -9.84
C SER A 114 10.72 -6.04 -8.70
N ILE A 115 11.00 -6.49 -7.47
CA ILE A 115 10.89 -5.75 -6.21
C ILE A 115 12.30 -5.56 -5.67
N LEU A 116 12.74 -4.31 -5.52
CA LEU A 116 14.04 -3.95 -4.95
C LEU A 116 13.81 -2.90 -3.85
N LEU A 117 14.30 -3.16 -2.64
CA LEU A 117 14.18 -2.28 -1.48
C LEU A 117 15.57 -2.13 -0.85
N GLU A 118 15.96 -0.91 -0.50
CA GLU A 118 17.22 -0.63 0.18
C GLU A 118 17.07 0.57 1.11
N ARG A 119 17.59 0.46 2.34
CA ARG A 119 17.52 1.55 3.33
C ARG A 119 18.35 2.77 2.89
N PRO A 120 17.91 4.01 3.18
CA PRO A 120 16.75 4.35 4.01
C PRO A 120 15.41 4.45 3.26
N ARG A 121 15.42 4.71 1.94
CA ARG A 121 14.21 5.06 1.17
C ARG A 121 14.19 4.57 -0.28
N ARG A 122 15.13 3.72 -0.68
CA ARG A 122 15.28 3.29 -2.07
C ARG A 122 14.29 2.16 -2.37
N VAL A 123 13.46 2.36 -3.39
CA VAL A 123 12.38 1.45 -3.80
C VAL A 123 12.39 1.30 -5.31
N ARG A 124 12.18 0.08 -5.79
CA ARG A 124 11.78 -0.19 -7.17
C ARG A 124 10.75 -1.31 -7.22
N ILE A 125 9.58 -1.02 -7.79
CA ILE A 125 8.56 -2.01 -8.11
C ILE A 125 8.26 -1.88 -9.61
N ARG A 126 8.68 -2.88 -10.38
CA ARG A 126 8.41 -2.98 -11.83
C ARG A 126 7.52 -4.18 -12.08
N GLY A 127 6.43 -3.99 -12.82
CA GLY A 127 5.52 -5.06 -13.23
C GLY A 127 5.41 -5.16 -14.75
N GLU A 128 5.55 -6.36 -15.29
CA GLU A 128 5.43 -6.68 -16.72
C GLU A 128 4.35 -7.75 -16.95
N ALA A 129 3.52 -7.57 -17.97
CA ALA A 129 2.44 -8.51 -18.29
C ALA A 129 2.95 -9.71 -19.11
N SER A 130 3.92 -9.47 -20.00
CA SER A 130 4.72 -10.49 -20.70
C SER A 130 5.90 -9.82 -21.38
N ALA A 131 6.85 -10.60 -21.91
CA ALA A 131 7.93 -10.09 -22.76
C ALA A 131 7.45 -9.40 -24.06
N VAL A 132 6.19 -9.61 -24.48
CA VAL A 132 5.61 -9.04 -25.71
C VAL A 132 4.77 -7.79 -25.42
N THR A 133 3.96 -7.81 -24.37
CA THR A 133 3.15 -6.66 -23.93
C THR A 133 3.94 -5.65 -23.10
N GLY A 134 5.09 -6.05 -22.55
CA GLY A 134 6.04 -5.19 -21.86
C GLY A 134 5.63 -4.79 -20.44
N LYS A 135 6.26 -3.72 -19.95
CA LYS A 135 5.98 -3.11 -18.64
C LYS A 135 4.54 -2.55 -18.61
N GLU A 136 3.84 -2.77 -17.51
CA GLU A 136 2.55 -2.13 -17.21
C GLU A 136 2.69 -1.07 -16.11
N ILE A 137 3.64 -1.23 -15.17
CA ILE A 137 3.86 -0.33 -14.02
C ILE A 137 5.34 -0.26 -13.63
N ASP A 138 5.79 0.93 -13.21
CA ASP A 138 7.15 1.23 -12.75
C ASP A 138 7.06 2.32 -11.66
N LEU A 139 7.05 1.88 -10.40
CA LEU A 139 7.08 2.73 -9.21
C LEU A 139 8.51 2.72 -8.63
N GLY A 140 8.94 3.83 -8.05
CA GLY A 140 10.19 3.82 -7.30
C GLY A 140 10.51 5.09 -6.54
N SER A 141 11.63 5.02 -5.83
CA SER A 141 12.13 6.01 -4.90
C SER A 141 13.65 5.89 -4.84
N ASN A 142 14.35 7.03 -4.77
CA ASN A 142 15.78 7.11 -4.52
C ASN A 142 16.05 8.16 -3.45
N ASP A 143 17.29 8.64 -3.32
CA ASP A 143 17.65 9.52 -2.22
C ASP A 143 17.05 10.93 -2.40
N ASP A 144 16.93 11.39 -3.66
CA ASP A 144 16.36 12.69 -4.06
C ASP A 144 14.84 12.68 -4.20
N HIS A 145 14.29 11.69 -4.92
CA HIS A 145 12.91 11.74 -5.43
C HIS A 145 12.27 10.37 -5.63
N PHE A 146 10.93 10.36 -5.60
CA PHE A 146 10.11 9.24 -6.02
C PHE A 146 9.44 9.49 -7.37
N TRP A 147 8.99 8.41 -8.02
CA TRP A 147 8.25 8.45 -9.27
C TRP A 147 7.16 7.38 -9.35
N ILE A 148 6.14 7.67 -10.15
CA ILE A 148 5.01 6.82 -10.47
C ILE A 148 4.82 6.85 -11.99
N TRP A 149 4.96 5.69 -12.62
CA TRP A 149 4.54 5.46 -14.00
C TRP A 149 3.67 4.21 -14.09
N ALA A 150 2.58 4.30 -14.84
CA ALA A 150 1.82 3.15 -15.28
C ALA A 150 1.31 3.39 -16.70
N LYS A 151 1.42 2.36 -17.54
CA LYS A 151 1.02 2.34 -18.96
C LYS A 151 -0.47 2.63 -19.21
N ARG A 152 -1.28 2.55 -18.15
CA ARG A 152 -2.75 2.73 -18.17
C ARG A 152 -3.20 4.13 -17.76
N ILE A 153 -2.29 5.02 -17.35
CA ILE A 153 -2.63 6.41 -17.06
C ILE A 153 -2.83 7.17 -18.40
N PRO A 154 -4.03 7.71 -18.69
CA PRO A 154 -4.37 8.24 -20.02
C PRO A 154 -3.44 9.34 -20.53
N GLU A 155 -2.95 10.19 -19.64
CA GLU A 155 -2.17 11.40 -19.92
C GLU A 155 -0.74 11.09 -20.42
N ARG A 156 -0.28 9.84 -20.27
CA ARG A 156 1.08 9.38 -20.62
C ARG A 156 2.16 10.23 -19.96
N HIS A 157 2.18 10.21 -18.63
CA HIS A 157 3.19 10.92 -17.85
C HIS A 157 4.01 9.99 -16.95
N VAL A 158 5.25 10.39 -16.67
CA VAL A 158 6.03 9.91 -15.52
C VAL A 158 5.91 10.97 -14.45
N TYR A 159 5.06 10.73 -13.45
CA TYR A 159 4.91 11.63 -12.32
C TYR A 159 6.09 11.45 -11.38
N TYR A 160 6.66 12.53 -10.85
CA TYR A 160 7.74 12.47 -9.87
C TYR A 160 7.66 13.64 -8.88
N CYS A 161 8.34 13.49 -7.74
CA CYS A 161 8.45 14.54 -6.74
C CYS A 161 9.72 14.34 -5.89
N ARG A 162 10.43 15.42 -5.56
CA ARG A 162 11.52 15.37 -4.58
C ARG A 162 10.98 15.19 -3.16
N HIS A 163 11.65 14.38 -2.33
CA HIS A 163 11.19 14.13 -0.95
C HIS A 163 11.18 15.39 -0.07
N ASP A 164 12.06 16.36 -0.33
CA ASP A 164 12.10 17.64 0.40
C ASP A 164 10.90 18.55 0.05
N GLN A 165 10.49 18.59 -1.22
CA GLN A 165 9.31 19.31 -1.70
C GLN A 165 7.99 18.64 -1.30
N PHE A 166 7.92 17.30 -1.32
CA PHE A 166 6.69 16.56 -1.09
C PHE A 166 6.02 16.92 0.25
N VAL A 167 6.83 17.20 1.28
CA VAL A 167 6.38 17.59 2.62
C VAL A 167 5.31 18.68 2.62
N ASN A 168 5.48 19.70 1.78
CA ASN A 168 4.62 20.90 1.70
C ASN A 168 3.71 20.90 0.46
N CYS A 169 3.67 19.81 -0.29
CA CYS A 169 3.03 19.74 -1.59
C CYS A 169 1.50 19.57 -1.48
N PRO A 170 0.67 20.40 -2.15
CA PRO A 170 -0.79 20.29 -2.08
C PRO A 170 -1.34 18.91 -2.51
N VAL A 171 -0.63 18.20 -3.40
CA VAL A 171 -0.99 16.84 -3.84
C VAL A 171 -1.00 15.82 -2.70
N ARG A 172 -0.42 16.13 -1.52
CA ARG A 172 -0.60 15.31 -0.30
C ARG A 172 -2.05 15.13 0.14
N GLN A 173 -2.97 16.00 -0.29
CA GLN A 173 -4.40 15.82 -0.05
C GLN A 173 -5.02 14.70 -0.93
N MET A 174 -4.35 14.33 -2.03
CA MET A 174 -4.77 13.30 -2.99
C MET A 174 -3.93 12.02 -2.87
N VAL A 175 -2.63 12.16 -2.56
CA VAL A 175 -1.68 11.07 -2.32
C VAL A 175 -1.12 11.23 -0.91
N PRO A 176 -1.79 10.69 0.13
CA PRO A 176 -1.52 11.03 1.53
C PRO A 176 -0.25 10.39 2.13
N ILE A 177 0.50 9.60 1.36
CA ILE A 177 1.60 8.76 1.84
C ILE A 177 2.84 8.89 0.94
N ASP A 178 4.01 8.98 1.57
CA ASP A 178 5.31 8.91 0.91
C ASP A 178 5.60 7.46 0.49
N PRO A 179 6.02 7.17 -0.76
CA PRO A 179 6.40 5.83 -1.21
C PRO A 179 7.45 5.12 -0.36
N ALA A 180 8.25 5.81 0.45
CA ALA A 180 9.12 5.20 1.45
C ALA A 180 8.37 4.33 2.48
N TRP A 181 7.07 4.55 2.70
CA TRP A 181 6.24 3.67 3.53
C TRP A 181 6.10 2.25 2.96
N ILE A 182 6.38 2.02 1.67
CA ILE A 182 6.46 0.66 1.09
C ILE A 182 7.55 -0.17 1.80
N LEU A 183 8.65 0.45 2.26
CA LEU A 183 9.64 -0.25 3.11
C LEU A 183 8.99 -0.73 4.42
N GLU A 184 8.24 0.14 5.11
CA GLU A 184 7.55 -0.24 6.35
C GLU A 184 6.54 -1.37 6.14
N ALA A 185 5.75 -1.31 5.06
CA ALA A 185 4.74 -2.32 4.70
C ALA A 185 5.35 -3.69 4.37
N MET A 186 6.59 -3.71 3.87
CA MET A 186 7.38 -4.93 3.60
C MET A 186 8.19 -5.40 4.82
N GLY A 187 8.00 -4.79 5.99
CA GLY A 187 8.63 -5.16 7.26
C GLY A 187 9.92 -4.40 7.61
N MET A 188 10.42 -3.53 6.73
CA MET A 188 11.58 -2.65 6.95
C MET A 188 11.18 -1.37 7.69
N ILE A 189 10.42 -1.49 8.78
CA ILE A 189 10.01 -0.39 9.67
C ILE A 189 11.23 0.40 10.17
N ASP A 190 11.15 1.72 10.16
CA ASP A 190 12.11 2.60 10.82
C ASP A 190 11.39 3.40 11.92
N PHE A 191 11.81 3.22 13.17
CA PHE A 191 11.26 3.94 14.33
C PHE A 191 12.14 5.17 14.60
N GLN A 192 11.58 6.37 14.44
CA GLN A 192 12.30 7.62 14.71
C GLN A 192 12.37 7.92 16.21
N ALA A 193 13.39 8.68 16.65
CA ALA A 193 13.60 8.99 18.06
C ALA A 193 12.57 9.95 18.69
N ASP A 194 11.74 10.60 17.85
CA ASP A 194 10.61 11.45 18.24
C ASP A 194 9.24 10.74 18.12
N GLU A 195 9.21 9.46 17.71
CA GLU A 195 8.00 8.65 17.77
C GLU A 195 7.64 8.29 19.23
N THR A 196 6.34 8.31 19.54
CA THR A 196 5.81 7.77 20.80
C THR A 196 4.96 6.55 20.54
N HIS A 197 5.15 5.49 21.32
CA HIS A 197 4.45 4.22 21.17
C HIS A 197 3.51 3.96 22.35
N ASN A 198 2.37 3.29 22.12
CA ASN A 198 1.39 2.97 23.16
C ASN A 198 0.79 1.57 22.96
N GLY A 199 0.43 0.89 24.07
CA GLY A 199 -0.04 -0.50 24.12
C GLY A 199 0.98 -1.43 24.77
N PRO A 200 1.08 -2.71 24.35
CA PRO A 200 0.25 -3.36 23.34
C PRO A 200 -1.17 -3.61 23.88
N PHE A 201 -2.16 -3.44 23.01
CA PHE A 201 -3.56 -3.71 23.28
C PHE A 201 -3.94 -5.07 22.68
N PRO A 202 -4.71 -5.92 23.40
CA PRO A 202 -5.29 -7.13 22.81
C PRO A 202 -6.34 -6.75 21.76
N VAL A 203 -6.31 -7.42 20.61
CA VAL A 203 -7.30 -7.31 19.53
C VAL A 203 -7.72 -8.70 19.05
N GLU A 204 -8.72 -8.75 18.17
CA GLU A 204 -9.39 -9.97 17.72
C GLU A 204 -8.42 -11.07 17.23
N GLY A 205 -8.77 -12.34 17.53
CA GLY A 205 -8.03 -13.51 17.05
C GLY A 205 -6.71 -13.78 17.77
N ASP A 206 -6.62 -13.46 19.07
CA ASP A 206 -5.39 -13.55 19.90
C ASP A 206 -4.21 -12.79 19.27
N LYS A 207 -4.42 -11.50 19.00
CA LYS A 207 -3.41 -10.60 18.45
C LYS A 207 -3.17 -9.40 19.33
N LEU A 208 -2.01 -8.78 19.16
CA LEU A 208 -1.65 -7.54 19.83
C LEU A 208 -1.57 -6.43 18.80
N MET A 209 -2.01 -5.23 19.16
CA MET A 209 -1.80 -4.02 18.40
C MET A 209 -1.05 -3.01 19.26
N PHE A 210 -0.03 -2.35 18.72
CA PHE A 210 0.50 -1.11 19.31
C PHE A 210 0.24 0.07 18.38
N GLU A 211 0.03 1.23 18.99
CA GLU A 211 -0.13 2.49 18.29
C GLU A 211 1.19 3.27 18.32
N THR A 212 1.45 4.08 17.32
CA THR A 212 2.66 4.88 17.16
C THR A 212 2.28 6.25 16.61
N LEU A 213 2.64 7.31 17.33
CA LEU A 213 2.43 8.69 16.91
C LEU A 213 3.76 9.24 16.41
N ARG A 214 3.80 9.63 15.12
CA ARG A 214 4.97 10.18 14.43
C ARG A 214 4.72 11.67 14.15
N PRO A 215 5.50 12.60 14.73
CA PRO A 215 5.47 13.99 14.34
C PRO A 215 5.78 14.15 12.83
N THR A 216 5.07 15.02 12.14
CA THR A 216 5.44 15.45 10.78
C THR A 216 5.16 16.94 10.61
N PRO A 217 5.76 17.64 9.63
CA PRO A 217 5.46 19.05 9.36
C PRO A 217 4.00 19.33 8.95
N ALA A 218 3.23 18.30 8.57
CA ALA A 218 1.79 18.41 8.30
C ALA A 218 0.92 18.10 9.54
N GLY A 219 1.53 17.89 10.71
CA GLY A 219 0.88 17.39 11.93
C GLY A 219 1.23 15.93 12.23
N THR A 220 0.79 15.43 13.38
CA THR A 220 1.10 14.08 13.87
C THR A 220 0.36 13.00 13.06
N VAL A 221 1.12 12.12 12.43
CA VAL A 221 0.61 10.91 11.76
C VAL A 221 0.49 9.78 12.80
N ARG A 222 -0.58 8.99 12.71
CA ARG A 222 -0.82 7.85 13.61
C ARG A 222 -0.71 6.54 12.84
N LYS A 223 0.18 5.65 13.28
CA LYS A 223 0.37 4.30 12.74
C LYS A 223 -0.12 3.26 13.76
N ARG A 224 -0.98 2.34 13.35
CA ARG A 224 -1.30 1.12 14.13
C ARG A 224 -0.55 -0.05 13.52
N THR A 225 0.01 -0.91 14.36
CA THR A 225 0.72 -2.11 13.94
C THR A 225 0.19 -3.31 14.72
N THR A 226 -0.51 -4.22 14.04
CA THR A 226 -1.05 -5.45 14.61
C THR A 226 -0.13 -6.62 14.30
N VAL A 227 0.13 -7.46 15.31
CA VAL A 227 1.15 -8.50 15.31
C VAL A 227 0.64 -9.83 15.85
N ASP A 228 1.33 -10.92 15.49
CA ASP A 228 1.23 -12.19 16.18
C ASP A 228 2.05 -12.17 17.50
N PRO A 229 1.46 -12.48 18.67
CA PRO A 229 2.14 -12.34 19.97
C PRO A 229 3.17 -13.44 20.27
N LYS A 230 3.28 -14.50 19.46
CA LYS A 230 4.26 -15.58 19.67
C LYS A 230 5.49 -15.40 18.79
N SER A 231 5.28 -15.13 17.52
CA SER A 231 6.32 -14.96 16.50
C SER A 231 6.77 -13.52 16.29
N GLY A 232 6.00 -12.52 16.75
CA GLY A 232 6.27 -11.10 16.50
C GLY A 232 6.06 -10.66 15.05
N CYS A 233 5.46 -11.51 14.20
CA CYS A 233 5.14 -11.15 12.81
C CYS A 233 4.22 -9.93 12.76
N ILE A 234 4.57 -8.92 11.97
CA ILE A 234 3.65 -7.86 11.58
C ILE A 234 2.59 -8.47 10.66
N LEU A 235 1.31 -8.35 11.01
CA LEU A 235 0.18 -8.88 10.24
C LEU A 235 -0.62 -7.77 9.54
N ARG A 236 -0.67 -6.57 10.14
CA ARG A 236 -1.36 -5.42 9.58
C ARG A 236 -0.71 -4.12 10.05
N GLN A 237 -0.60 -3.15 9.15
CA GLN A 237 -0.29 -1.76 9.47
C GLN A 237 -1.39 -0.85 8.94
N GLU A 238 -1.80 0.14 9.72
CA GLU A 238 -2.82 1.12 9.33
C GLU A 238 -2.27 2.54 9.56
N MET A 239 -2.22 3.34 8.50
CA MET A 239 -1.70 4.70 8.53
C MET A 239 -2.86 5.69 8.52
N TYR A 240 -2.93 6.56 9.54
CA TYR A 240 -3.90 7.63 9.63
C TYR A 240 -3.22 8.99 9.47
N SER A 241 -3.75 9.82 8.58
CA SER A 241 -3.32 11.21 8.39
C SER A 241 -3.65 12.08 9.63
N PRO A 242 -3.08 13.28 9.78
CA PRO A 242 -3.25 14.11 10.98
C PRO A 242 -4.69 14.56 11.28
N ASN A 243 -5.59 14.49 10.31
CA ASN A 243 -7.04 14.68 10.47
C ASN A 243 -7.80 13.40 10.94
N GLY A 244 -7.08 12.33 11.27
CA GLY A 244 -7.65 11.05 11.72
C GLY A 244 -8.19 10.14 10.61
N THR A 245 -8.15 10.53 9.34
CA THR A 245 -8.61 9.70 8.20
C THR A 245 -7.63 8.56 7.90
N LEU A 246 -8.14 7.40 7.50
CA LEU A 246 -7.33 6.23 7.12
C LEU A 246 -6.72 6.45 5.72
N ALA A 247 -5.41 6.68 5.67
CA ALA A 247 -4.64 6.99 4.47
C ALA A 247 -4.17 5.73 3.72
N ALA A 248 -3.81 4.66 4.43
CA ALA A 248 -3.60 3.32 3.85
C ALA A 248 -3.66 2.19 4.89
N VAL A 249 -3.82 0.98 4.36
CA VAL A 249 -3.64 -0.29 5.07
C VAL A 249 -2.60 -1.13 4.33
N ALA A 250 -1.71 -1.79 5.08
CA ALA A 250 -0.95 -2.93 4.60
C ALA A 250 -1.38 -4.18 5.38
N VAL A 251 -1.56 -5.31 4.69
CA VAL A 251 -1.86 -6.62 5.28
C VAL A 251 -0.75 -7.59 4.87
N SER A 252 -0.08 -8.16 5.86
CA SER A 252 1.06 -9.07 5.71
C SER A 252 0.63 -10.50 6.05
N SER A 253 0.97 -11.46 5.20
CA SER A 253 0.65 -12.87 5.40
C SER A 253 1.67 -13.81 4.74
N ASN A 254 1.47 -15.13 4.93
CA ASN A 254 2.36 -16.19 4.47
C ASN A 254 3.81 -15.96 4.92
N HIS A 255 4.01 -15.57 6.18
CA HIS A 255 5.35 -15.28 6.70
C HIS A 255 6.29 -16.47 6.59
N GLU A 256 7.55 -16.19 6.32
CA GLU A 256 8.64 -17.15 6.27
C GLU A 256 9.85 -16.61 7.04
N TYR A 257 10.71 -17.53 7.49
CA TYR A 257 11.95 -17.22 8.18
C TYR A 257 13.11 -17.78 7.36
N ASP A 258 13.99 -16.89 6.87
CA ASP A 258 15.22 -17.32 6.22
C ASP A 258 16.29 -17.63 7.28
N SER A 259 16.64 -18.91 7.43
CA SER A 259 17.65 -19.35 8.38
C SER A 259 19.08 -18.99 7.99
N VAL A 260 19.32 -18.46 6.77
CA VAL A 260 20.66 -18.01 6.34
C VAL A 260 20.92 -16.57 6.80
N SER A 261 19.98 -15.64 6.59
CA SER A 261 20.09 -14.24 7.04
C SER A 261 19.53 -14.00 8.44
N GLY A 262 18.74 -14.93 8.99
CA GLY A 262 18.04 -14.79 10.27
C GLY A 262 16.82 -13.88 10.21
N ILE A 263 16.29 -13.59 9.00
CA ILE A 263 15.24 -12.60 8.77
C ILE A 263 13.87 -13.27 8.67
N LEU A 264 12.93 -12.74 9.45
CA LEU A 264 11.49 -13.00 9.40
C LEU A 264 10.83 -12.00 8.44
N TYR A 265 10.10 -12.48 7.43
CA TYR A 265 9.49 -11.62 6.41
C TYR A 265 8.10 -12.11 6.00
N ALA A 266 7.24 -11.19 5.55
CA ALA A 266 5.98 -11.54 4.91
C ALA A 266 6.23 -11.91 3.45
N ARG A 267 5.79 -13.10 3.02
CA ARG A 267 5.88 -13.49 1.61
C ARG A 267 4.78 -12.87 0.75
N HIS A 268 3.64 -12.54 1.36
CA HIS A 268 2.53 -11.87 0.70
C HIS A 268 2.19 -10.57 1.44
N VAL A 269 2.23 -9.45 0.72
CA VAL A 269 1.82 -8.14 1.25
C VAL A 269 0.78 -7.53 0.32
N GLU A 270 -0.38 -7.20 0.88
CA GLU A 270 -1.44 -6.45 0.21
C GLU A 270 -1.47 -5.01 0.74
N VAL A 271 -1.47 -4.02 -0.14
CA VAL A 271 -1.46 -2.59 0.17
C VAL A 271 -2.67 -1.92 -0.46
N GLN A 272 -3.44 -1.18 0.33
CA GLN A 272 -4.55 -0.36 -0.14
C GLN A 272 -4.35 1.09 0.33
N CYS A 273 -4.32 2.04 -0.60
CA CYS A 273 -4.24 3.47 -0.30
C CYS A 273 -5.60 4.16 -0.48
N GLN A 274 -5.86 5.19 0.30
CA GLN A 274 -7.02 6.06 0.12
C GLN A 274 -6.99 6.72 -1.28
N GLY A 275 -8.13 6.79 -1.94
CA GLY A 275 -8.25 7.34 -3.30
C GLY A 275 -7.91 6.36 -4.44
N ALA A 276 -7.30 5.20 -4.16
CA ALA A 276 -7.09 4.15 -5.15
C ALA A 276 -8.36 3.31 -5.39
N SER A 277 -8.54 2.80 -6.61
CA SER A 277 -9.67 1.95 -7.01
C SER A 277 -9.64 0.52 -6.43
N GLY A 278 -8.57 0.13 -5.75
CA GLY A 278 -8.40 -1.19 -5.15
C GLY A 278 -7.04 -1.35 -4.47
N SER A 279 -6.63 -2.59 -4.21
CA SER A 279 -5.36 -2.95 -3.58
C SER A 279 -4.29 -3.39 -4.58
N ILE A 280 -3.03 -3.20 -4.20
CA ILE A 280 -1.83 -3.75 -4.83
C ILE A 280 -1.37 -4.94 -4.00
N SER A 281 -1.17 -6.11 -4.60
CA SER A 281 -0.74 -7.34 -3.91
C SER A 281 0.59 -7.84 -4.46
N ILE A 282 1.56 -8.01 -3.57
CA ILE A 282 2.93 -8.46 -3.84
C ILE A 282 3.12 -9.86 -3.28
N ASP A 283 3.35 -10.86 -4.14
CA ASP A 283 3.87 -12.16 -3.75
C ASP A 283 5.39 -12.22 -4.01
N LEU A 284 6.20 -12.32 -2.96
CA LEU A 284 7.62 -12.69 -3.07
C LEU A 284 7.73 -14.18 -3.43
N LYS A 285 8.63 -14.52 -4.36
CA LYS A 285 8.88 -15.90 -4.81
C LYS A 285 10.24 -16.42 -4.38
N ARG A 286 11.30 -15.60 -4.49
CA ARG A 286 12.69 -15.95 -4.15
C ARG A 286 13.46 -14.71 -3.63
N PRO A 287 13.01 -14.06 -2.55
CA PRO A 287 13.68 -12.88 -2.03
C PRO A 287 15.11 -13.20 -1.60
N LYS A 288 15.99 -12.21 -1.78
CA LYS A 288 17.37 -12.18 -1.34
C LYS A 288 17.57 -10.97 -0.43
N PHE A 289 18.12 -11.20 0.75
CA PHE A 289 18.33 -10.17 1.74
C PHE A 289 19.80 -9.76 1.80
N ASN A 290 20.06 -8.48 2.04
CA ASN A 290 21.40 -7.93 2.29
C ASN A 290 22.44 -8.17 1.18
N LEU A 291 22.00 -8.49 -0.05
CA LEU A 291 22.87 -8.48 -1.22
C LEU A 291 23.01 -7.04 -1.76
N PRO A 292 24.16 -6.65 -2.35
CA PRO A 292 24.31 -5.36 -3.00
C PRO A 292 23.34 -5.20 -4.17
N ILE A 293 22.64 -4.06 -4.23
CA ILE A 293 21.82 -3.65 -5.36
C ILE A 293 22.56 -2.52 -6.08
N SER A 294 22.56 -2.51 -7.42
CA SER A 294 23.18 -1.41 -8.17
C SER A 294 22.37 -0.13 -8.00
N SER A 295 23.03 1.00 -7.73
CA SER A 295 22.39 2.33 -7.65
C SER A 295 21.54 2.66 -8.87
N ASN A 296 21.93 2.13 -10.04
CA ASN A 296 21.27 2.39 -11.32
C ASN A 296 19.89 1.71 -11.42
N GLU A 297 19.59 0.72 -10.58
CA GLU A 297 18.25 0.14 -10.44
C GLU A 297 17.24 1.13 -9.83
N PHE A 298 17.73 2.16 -9.13
CA PHE A 298 16.93 3.23 -8.50
C PHE A 298 16.94 4.54 -9.32
N THR A 299 17.37 4.51 -10.58
CA THR A 299 17.24 5.65 -11.51
C THR A 299 15.82 5.74 -12.07
N LYS A 300 15.20 6.93 -11.99
CA LYS A 300 13.88 7.22 -12.59
C LYS A 300 13.89 6.87 -14.09
N PRO A 301 12.88 6.13 -14.60
CA PRO A 301 12.83 5.74 -16.00
C PRO A 301 12.35 6.89 -16.89
N SER A 302 12.95 7.01 -18.07
CA SER A 302 12.36 7.76 -19.18
C SER A 302 11.68 6.78 -20.15
N PHE A 303 10.53 7.16 -20.72
CA PHE A 303 9.77 6.35 -21.67
C PHE A 303 9.49 7.15 -22.95
N PRO A 304 9.77 6.62 -24.15
CA PRO A 304 9.48 7.31 -25.41
C PRO A 304 8.01 7.73 -25.53
N GLY A 305 7.76 9.01 -25.76
CA GLY A 305 6.41 9.57 -25.87
C GLY A 305 5.66 9.76 -24.54
N TYR A 306 6.36 9.75 -23.40
CA TYR A 306 5.83 10.17 -22.10
C TYR A 306 6.54 11.44 -21.62
N THR A 307 5.79 12.36 -21.04
CA THR A 307 6.33 13.60 -20.44
C THR A 307 6.62 13.35 -18.95
N GLU A 308 7.71 13.91 -18.42
CA GLU A 308 7.96 13.90 -16.97
C GLU A 308 7.23 15.09 -16.31
N ILE A 309 6.45 14.82 -15.25
CA ILE A 309 5.66 15.82 -14.54
C ILE A 309 6.08 15.86 -13.06
N ASP A 310 6.60 17.00 -12.63
CA ASP A 310 6.76 17.29 -11.20
C ASP A 310 5.38 17.64 -10.61
N ILE A 311 4.85 16.74 -9.77
CA ILE A 311 3.52 16.90 -9.15
C ILE A 311 3.47 18.02 -8.10
N CYS A 312 4.60 18.63 -7.76
CA CYS A 312 4.69 19.76 -6.84
C CYS A 312 5.16 21.04 -7.54
N SER A 313 5.30 21.02 -8.87
CA SER A 313 5.47 22.22 -9.67
C SER A 313 4.21 23.11 -9.61
N PRO A 314 4.35 24.45 -9.56
CA PRO A 314 3.19 25.35 -9.62
C PRO A 314 2.31 25.15 -10.86
N GLN A 315 2.88 24.66 -11.98
CA GLN A 315 2.12 24.34 -13.19
C GLN A 315 1.15 23.18 -12.96
N PHE A 316 1.59 22.09 -12.31
CA PHE A 316 0.71 20.96 -11.99
C PHE A 316 -0.34 21.35 -10.95
N ILE A 317 0.03 22.11 -9.91
CA ILE A 317 -0.92 22.60 -8.91
C ILE A 317 -2.00 23.49 -9.55
N ASN A 318 -1.62 24.38 -10.47
CA ASN A 318 -2.58 25.21 -11.21
C ASN A 318 -3.49 24.39 -12.13
N MET A 319 -3.00 23.28 -12.71
CA MET A 319 -3.79 22.36 -13.52
C MET A 319 -4.83 21.58 -12.69
N LEU A 320 -4.51 21.24 -11.44
CA LEU A 320 -5.50 20.73 -10.46
C LEU A 320 -6.49 21.83 -10.00
N GLY A 321 -6.13 23.10 -10.16
CA GLY A 321 -6.85 24.27 -9.64
C GLY A 321 -8.08 24.73 -10.43
N THR A 322 -8.44 24.10 -11.56
CA THR A 322 -9.62 24.48 -12.35
C THR A 322 -10.92 23.76 -11.95
N VAL A 323 -11.03 23.36 -10.68
CA VAL A 323 -12.34 23.02 -10.09
C VAL A 323 -12.98 24.33 -9.60
N PRO A 324 -14.12 24.78 -10.16
CA PRO A 324 -14.78 25.99 -9.66
C PRO A 324 -15.21 25.78 -8.20
N PRO A 325 -15.15 26.80 -7.34
CA PRO A 325 -15.49 26.65 -5.93
C PRO A 325 -16.97 26.30 -5.78
N THR A 326 -17.25 25.02 -5.51
CA THR A 326 -18.58 24.55 -5.12
C THR A 326 -19.03 25.37 -3.92
N ALA A 327 -20.17 26.06 -4.06
CA ALA A 327 -20.63 27.02 -3.07
C ALA A 327 -20.67 26.39 -1.67
N SER A 328 -20.02 27.03 -0.70
CA SER A 328 -19.91 26.54 0.66
C SER A 328 -21.31 26.48 1.31
N VAL A 329 -21.89 25.28 1.35
CA VAL A 329 -23.11 25.04 2.12
C VAL A 329 -22.76 25.21 3.60
N THR A 330 -23.18 26.33 4.19
CA THR A 330 -23.00 26.61 5.61
C THR A 330 -23.72 25.57 6.44
N TYR A 331 -23.01 24.52 6.86
CA TYR A 331 -23.54 23.53 7.79
C TYR A 331 -23.70 24.19 9.16
N GLN A 332 -24.92 24.68 9.43
CA GLN A 332 -25.30 25.20 10.73
C GLN A 332 -25.62 24.01 11.65
N PRO A 333 -24.75 23.68 12.63
CA PRO A 333 -24.95 22.49 13.45
C PRO A 333 -26.22 22.64 14.31
N PRO A 334 -26.98 21.55 14.54
CA PRO A 334 -28.10 21.58 15.47
C PRO A 334 -27.59 21.91 16.88
N ALA A 335 -28.35 22.71 17.63
CA ALA A 335 -27.96 23.16 18.96
C ALA A 335 -27.75 21.97 19.91
N ALA A 336 -26.62 21.94 20.61
CA ALA A 336 -26.29 20.86 21.53
C ALA A 336 -27.14 20.92 22.81
N SER A 337 -27.85 19.84 23.12
CA SER A 337 -28.51 19.66 24.42
C SER A 337 -27.46 19.45 25.53
N PRO A 338 -27.60 20.08 26.72
CA PRO A 338 -26.64 19.95 27.80
C PRO A 338 -26.74 18.58 28.47
N TYR A 339 -25.71 17.76 28.31
CA TYR A 339 -25.51 16.54 29.11
C TYR A 339 -24.47 16.77 30.21
N GLN A 340 -24.74 16.19 31.38
CA GLN A 340 -24.00 16.44 32.62
C GLN A 340 -22.65 15.72 32.66
N THR A 341 -21.64 16.37 33.23
CA THR A 341 -20.30 15.79 33.45
C THR A 341 -20.30 14.79 34.61
N PRO A 342 -19.88 13.53 34.41
CA PRO A 342 -19.51 12.63 35.50
C PRO A 342 -18.20 13.08 36.17
N HIS A 343 -18.04 12.80 37.47
CA HIS A 343 -16.86 13.21 38.23
C HIS A 343 -15.60 12.39 37.87
N GLN A 344 -14.46 13.09 37.78
CA GLN A 344 -13.14 12.51 37.54
C GLN A 344 -12.40 12.27 38.87
N PRO A 345 -11.99 11.03 39.22
CA PRO A 345 -11.14 10.77 40.38
C PRO A 345 -9.72 11.32 40.17
N SER A 346 -9.13 11.89 41.22
CA SER A 346 -7.73 12.31 41.21
C SER A 346 -6.80 11.10 41.41
N GLY A 347 -5.78 10.98 40.57
CA GLY A 347 -4.74 9.94 40.65
C GLY A 347 -3.37 10.53 40.31
N SER A 348 -2.34 10.20 41.09
CA SER A 348 -1.02 10.84 41.04
C SER A 348 -0.14 10.33 39.90
N ASN A 349 0.49 11.25 39.17
CA ASN A 349 1.52 10.95 38.18
C ASN A 349 2.80 10.39 38.84
N PRO A 350 3.35 9.27 38.33
CA PRO A 350 4.78 8.95 38.45
C PRO A 350 5.62 9.89 37.57
N THR A 351 6.85 10.21 38.02
CA THR A 351 7.69 11.28 37.44
C THR A 351 8.65 10.81 36.32
N ALA A 352 9.44 11.77 35.82
CA ALA A 352 10.22 11.71 34.59
C ALA A 352 11.32 10.61 34.48
N ASP A 353 11.58 9.85 35.54
CA ASP A 353 12.73 8.93 35.66
C ASP A 353 12.73 7.79 34.62
N THR A 354 11.56 7.37 34.14
CA THR A 354 11.43 6.36 33.08
C THR A 354 12.06 6.82 31.77
N TYR A 355 11.88 8.09 31.40
CA TYR A 355 12.38 8.65 30.13
C TYR A 355 13.91 8.81 30.11
N ALA A 356 14.54 8.97 31.28
CA ALA A 356 16.00 9.00 31.39
C ALA A 356 16.65 7.66 31.00
N ARG A 357 15.97 6.53 31.25
CA ARG A 357 16.49 5.19 30.90
C ARG A 357 16.43 4.86 29.41
N GLN A 358 15.42 5.34 28.67
CA GLN A 358 15.35 5.12 27.21
C GLN A 358 16.55 5.75 26.47
N ASN A 359 16.92 6.99 26.84
CA ASN A 359 18.05 7.70 26.26
C ASN A 359 19.43 7.08 26.57
N ALA A 360 19.55 6.32 27.67
CA ALA A 360 20.81 5.69 28.07
C ALA A 360 21.22 4.54 27.12
N TYR A 361 20.27 3.69 26.72
CA TYR A 361 20.55 2.55 25.83
C TYR A 361 20.96 3.00 24.41
N GLN A 362 20.37 4.08 23.89
CA GLN A 362 20.72 4.61 22.56
C GLN A 362 22.16 5.14 22.47
N ARG A 363 22.81 5.49 23.60
CA ARG A 363 24.20 5.97 23.61
C ARG A 363 25.26 4.86 23.69
N GLN A 364 24.89 3.63 24.03
CA GLN A 364 25.87 2.56 24.30
C GLN A 364 26.26 1.72 23.07
N THR A 365 25.61 1.88 21.92
CA THR A 365 25.94 1.16 20.67
C THR A 365 26.80 1.96 19.69
N ALA A 366 27.09 3.24 19.99
CA ALA A 366 27.94 4.10 19.17
C ALA A 366 29.44 3.83 19.41
N ILE A 367 29.98 2.77 18.79
CA ILE A 367 31.43 2.51 18.78
C ILE A 367 32.12 3.58 17.91
N PRO A 368 33.06 4.40 18.46
CA PRO A 368 33.79 5.38 17.66
C PRO A 368 34.81 4.69 16.75
N TYR A 369 34.67 4.91 15.44
CA TYR A 369 35.56 4.34 14.43
C TYR A 369 36.89 5.11 14.38
N GLN A 370 37.87 4.72 15.20
CA GLN A 370 39.21 5.30 15.14
C GLN A 370 39.95 4.80 13.90
N GLY A 371 40.10 5.67 12.90
CA GLY A 371 40.90 5.38 11.70
C GLY A 371 42.39 5.29 12.04
N THR A 372 42.99 4.12 11.80
CA THR A 372 44.44 3.90 11.90
C THR A 372 45.12 4.14 10.56
N ASN A 373 46.14 5.01 10.56
CA ASN A 373 46.88 5.36 9.35
C ASN A 373 47.74 4.18 8.87
N GLY A 374 47.58 3.79 7.60
CA GLY A 374 48.38 2.74 6.98
C GLY A 374 49.74 3.24 6.48
N ASN A 375 50.82 2.92 7.21
CA ASN A 375 52.19 3.03 6.70
C ASN A 375 52.57 1.75 5.95
N THR A 376 53.00 1.88 4.69
CA THR A 376 53.43 0.77 3.82
C THR A 376 54.95 0.52 3.92
N PRO A 377 55.39 -0.74 4.10
CA PRO A 377 56.74 -1.18 3.72
C PRO A 377 56.77 -1.69 2.27
N ALA A 378 57.91 -1.49 1.59
CA ALA A 378 58.15 -1.99 0.22
C ALA A 378 58.57 -3.48 0.20
N PRO A 379 58.38 -4.20 -0.92
CA PRO A 379 58.80 -5.60 -1.03
C PRO A 379 60.33 -5.76 -1.11
N ILE A 380 60.84 -6.81 -0.48
CA ILE A 380 62.27 -7.17 -0.49
C ILE A 380 62.56 -8.09 -1.68
N MET A 381 63.61 -7.78 -2.46
CA MET A 381 64.18 -8.72 -3.43
C MET A 381 65.02 -9.78 -2.72
N GLY A 382 64.79 -11.06 -3.05
CA GLY A 382 65.59 -12.20 -2.61
C GLY A 382 65.85 -13.13 -3.81
N ALA A 383 67.08 -13.58 -3.99
CA ALA A 383 67.56 -14.17 -5.24
C ALA A 383 67.56 -15.70 -5.27
N SER A 384 67.65 -16.23 -6.50
CA SER A 384 67.77 -17.63 -6.89
C SER A 384 68.80 -18.45 -6.12
N THR A 385 68.52 -19.74 -5.93
CA THR A 385 69.55 -20.79 -5.88
C THR A 385 69.01 -22.04 -6.58
N GLN A 386 69.81 -22.64 -7.47
CA GLN A 386 69.47 -23.93 -8.08
C GLN A 386 69.87 -25.09 -7.18
N LEU A 387 69.22 -26.25 -7.33
CA LEU A 387 69.84 -27.53 -7.00
C LEU A 387 69.34 -28.61 -7.97
N THR A 388 70.28 -29.31 -8.59
CA THR A 388 70.03 -30.26 -9.69
C THR A 388 70.13 -31.69 -9.19
N VAL A 389 69.31 -32.58 -9.75
CA VAL A 389 69.34 -34.02 -9.45
C VAL A 389 70.64 -34.66 -9.96
N ARG A 390 71.43 -35.19 -9.03
CA ARG A 390 71.87 -36.59 -9.01
C ARG A 390 71.96 -37.10 -7.58
#